data_AF-A0A6L3XAH3-F1
#
_entry.id   AF-A0A6L3XAH3-F1
#
_cell.length_a   1.000
_cell.length_b   1.000
_cell.length_c   1.000
_cell.angle_alpha   90.00
_cell.angle_beta   90.00
_cell.angle_gamma   90.00
#
_symmetry.space_group_name_H-M   'P 1'
#
loop_
_entity.id
_entity.type
_entity.pdbx_description
1 polymer ?
#
loop_
_entity_poly.entity_id
_entity_poly.type
_entity_poly.pdbx_seq_one_letter_code
_entity_poly.pdbx_strand_id
1 'polypeptide(L)'
;EMQQDFPVGLIYRDCQGSAWTEGADAWLKEAGETEVENRFGESQLLRYFPYYLLLNSTLAVTAALAAAGFDSEENLMSRVRDALAELRTTAKQTRCLDYVLDSPTWNCKGNFFCYLHDRNENTIVDPAVIYFDFSNPFYKEKA
;
A
#
# COMPACT_ATOMS: atom_id res chain seq x y z
N GLU A 1 -10.46 15.20 -4.51
CA GLU A 1 -11.50 16.21 -4.84
C GLU A 1 -12.88 15.60 -4.59
N MET A 2 -13.86 16.42 -4.19
CA MET A 2 -15.22 15.96 -3.90
C MET A 2 -16.24 16.84 -4.60
N GLN A 3 -17.32 16.23 -5.10
CA GLN A 3 -18.49 16.93 -5.63
C GLN A 3 -19.74 16.23 -5.12
N GLN A 4 -20.64 17.00 -4.50
CA GLN A 4 -21.85 16.46 -3.84
C GLN A 4 -21.51 15.27 -2.91
N ASP A 5 -20.44 15.43 -2.11
CA ASP A 5 -19.92 14.44 -1.17
C ASP A 5 -19.38 13.13 -1.78
N PHE A 6 -19.26 13.04 -3.11
CA PHE A 6 -18.62 11.92 -3.80
C PHE A 6 -17.17 12.25 -4.22
N PRO A 7 -16.22 11.31 -4.07
CA PRO A 7 -14.87 11.45 -4.62
C PRO A 7 -14.90 11.52 -6.15
N VAL A 8 -14.38 12.61 -6.71
CA VAL A 8 -14.30 12.82 -8.19
C VAL A 8 -12.87 12.98 -8.70
N GLY A 9 -11.88 12.90 -7.81
CA GLY A 9 -10.48 13.02 -8.17
C GLY A 9 -9.56 12.81 -6.97
N LEU A 10 -8.26 12.69 -7.23
CA LEU A 10 -7.21 12.52 -6.23
C LEU A 10 -6.12 13.56 -6.48
N ILE A 11 -5.72 14.27 -5.41
CA ILE A 11 -4.53 15.13 -5.42
C ILE A 11 -3.54 14.51 -4.47
N TYR A 12 -2.45 13.97 -5.02
CA TYR A 12 -1.33 13.48 -4.23
C TYR A 12 -0.46 14.67 -3.79
N ARG A 13 0.09 14.59 -2.58
CA ARG A 13 1.01 15.58 -2.02
C ARG A 13 2.21 14.86 -1.41
N ASP A 14 3.21 15.65 -1.03
CA ASP A 14 4.44 15.18 -0.38
C ASP A 14 5.29 14.30 -1.31
N CYS A 15 6.04 14.97 -2.20
CA CYS A 15 6.90 14.30 -3.16
C CYS A 15 8.13 13.61 -2.51
N GLN A 16 8.39 13.82 -1.22
CA GLN A 16 9.45 13.09 -0.52
C GLN A 16 9.17 11.58 -0.48
N GLY A 17 7.89 11.19 -0.49
CA GLY A 17 7.46 9.80 -0.56
C GLY A 17 7.42 9.20 -1.97
N SER A 18 7.86 9.93 -3.00
CA SER A 18 7.93 9.40 -4.37
C SER A 18 9.09 8.42 -4.52
N ALA A 19 8.90 7.35 -5.27
CA ALA A 19 9.92 6.36 -5.56
C ALA A 19 9.76 5.75 -6.95
N TRP A 20 10.85 5.25 -7.51
CA TRP A 20 10.89 4.64 -8.84
C TRP A 20 11.18 3.14 -8.75
N THR A 21 10.49 2.34 -9.56
CA THR A 21 10.78 0.92 -9.76
C THR A 21 11.47 0.70 -11.10
N GLU A 22 11.97 -0.51 -11.36
CA GLU A 22 12.57 -0.90 -12.66
C GLU A 22 11.66 -0.59 -13.87
N GLY A 23 10.34 -0.57 -13.68
CA GLY A 23 9.38 -0.28 -14.74
C GLY A 23 9.45 1.17 -15.27
N ALA A 24 10.11 2.08 -14.54
CA ALA A 24 10.27 3.47 -14.92
C ALA A 24 11.60 3.79 -15.61
N ASP A 25 12.50 2.80 -15.75
CA ASP A 25 13.88 3.02 -16.24
C ASP A 25 13.95 3.72 -17.60
N ALA A 26 13.08 3.34 -18.53
CA ALA A 26 13.03 3.97 -19.85
C ALA A 26 12.64 5.45 -19.76
N TRP A 27 11.72 5.80 -18.87
CA TRP A 27 11.25 7.16 -18.68
C TRP A 27 12.29 8.03 -17.95
N LEU A 28 12.94 7.47 -16.92
CA LEU A 28 14.05 8.12 -16.22
C LEU A 28 15.20 8.43 -17.19
N LYS A 29 15.55 7.47 -18.05
CA LYS A 29 16.57 7.67 -19.09
C LYS A 29 16.17 8.77 -20.07
N GLU A 30 14.92 8.82 -20.50
CA GLU A 30 14.40 9.89 -21.39
C GLU A 30 14.47 11.26 -20.72
N ALA A 31 14.21 11.33 -19.41
CA ALA A 31 14.33 12.54 -18.61
C ALA A 31 15.79 12.96 -18.30
N GLY A 32 16.77 12.12 -18.63
CA GLY A 32 18.19 12.36 -18.31
C GLY A 32 18.59 12.02 -16.87
N GLU A 33 17.73 11.33 -16.13
CA GLU A 33 17.95 10.91 -14.75
C GLU A 33 18.60 9.52 -14.73
N THR A 34 19.93 9.46 -14.63
CA THR A 34 20.68 8.19 -14.68
C THR A 34 20.90 7.54 -13.33
N GLU A 35 20.87 8.30 -12.24
CA GLU A 35 20.95 7.80 -10.87
C GLU A 35 19.91 8.51 -9.99
N VAL A 36 18.95 7.74 -9.49
CA VAL A 36 17.91 8.24 -8.58
C VAL A 36 18.08 7.61 -7.21
N GLU A 37 18.12 8.44 -6.16
CA GLU A 37 18.29 7.99 -4.78
C GLU A 37 17.07 7.20 -4.28
N ASN A 38 15.87 7.58 -4.72
CA ASN A 38 14.60 7.00 -4.32
C ASN A 38 14.19 5.79 -5.18
N ARG A 39 15.13 4.87 -5.41
CA ARG A 39 14.85 3.63 -6.15
C ARG A 39 14.37 2.52 -5.22
N PHE A 40 13.23 1.93 -5.55
CA PHE A 40 12.66 0.81 -4.79
C PHE A 40 12.88 -0.51 -5.52
N GLY A 41 13.48 -1.47 -4.80
CA GLY A 41 13.41 -2.88 -5.14
C GLY A 41 12.05 -3.48 -4.82
N GLU A 42 11.82 -4.71 -5.28
CA GLU A 42 10.53 -5.40 -5.09
C GLU A 42 10.13 -5.54 -3.63
N SER A 43 11.06 -5.93 -2.75
CA SER A 43 10.78 -6.09 -1.32
C SER A 43 10.37 -4.78 -0.63
N GLN A 44 10.95 -3.65 -1.05
CA GLN A 44 10.57 -2.33 -0.55
C GLN A 44 9.19 -1.93 -1.05
N LEU A 45 8.90 -2.15 -2.34
CA LEU A 45 7.59 -1.89 -2.93
C LEU A 45 6.49 -2.68 -2.20
N LEU A 46 6.65 -3.99 -2.08
CA LEU A 46 5.65 -4.88 -1.48
C LEU A 46 5.44 -4.64 0.02
N ARG A 47 6.46 -4.13 0.72
CA ARG A 47 6.34 -3.74 2.13
C ARG A 47 5.64 -2.40 2.31
N TYR A 48 6.08 -1.36 1.58
CA TYR A 48 5.63 0.00 1.84
C TYR A 48 4.31 0.34 1.16
N PHE A 49 4.16 -0.01 -0.11
CA PHE A 49 3.03 0.47 -0.90
C PHE A 49 1.68 -0.05 -0.37
N PRO A 50 1.50 -1.37 -0.10
CA PRO A 50 0.27 -1.87 0.51
C PRO A 50 0.00 -1.31 1.90
N TYR A 51 1.03 -1.14 2.73
CA TYR A 51 0.90 -0.58 4.07
C TYR A 51 0.29 0.83 4.02
N TYR A 52 0.87 1.74 3.22
CA TYR A 52 0.41 3.12 3.17
C TYR A 52 -0.96 3.26 2.47
N LEU A 53 -1.17 2.56 1.35
CA LEU A 53 -2.39 2.70 0.56
C LEU A 53 -3.58 1.97 1.20
N LEU A 54 -3.37 0.78 1.75
CA LEU A 54 -4.45 -0.07 2.24
C LEU A 54 -4.58 0.04 3.75
N LEU A 55 -3.58 -0.42 4.50
CA LEU A 55 -3.69 -0.49 5.96
C LEU A 55 -3.84 0.90 6.60
N ASN A 56 -3.02 1.86 6.20
CA ASN A 56 -3.00 3.20 6.80
C ASN A 56 -3.99 4.18 6.17
N SER A 57 -4.63 3.82 5.05
CA SER A 57 -5.56 4.72 4.34
C SER A 57 -6.91 4.06 4.06
N THR A 58 -6.97 3.06 3.19
CA THR A 58 -8.25 2.47 2.75
C THR A 58 -9.01 1.79 3.89
N LEU A 59 -8.32 1.04 4.75
CA LEU A 59 -8.97 0.33 5.87
C LEU A 59 -9.47 1.29 6.96
N ALA A 60 -8.88 2.48 7.08
CA ALA A 60 -9.43 3.53 7.95
C ALA A 60 -10.80 4.02 7.45
N VAL A 61 -10.99 4.09 6.13
CA VAL A 61 -12.29 4.47 5.53
C VAL A 61 -13.33 3.37 5.76
N THR A 62 -12.99 2.10 5.54
CA THR A 62 -13.93 0.99 5.79
C THR A 62 -14.31 0.90 7.26
N ALA A 63 -13.35 1.05 8.17
CA ALA A 63 -13.60 1.06 9.60
C ALA A 63 -14.49 2.24 10.03
N ALA A 64 -14.26 3.45 9.50
CA ALA A 64 -15.09 4.61 9.82
C ALA A 64 -16.54 4.45 9.35
N LEU A 65 -16.74 3.93 8.12
CA LEU A 65 -18.07 3.66 7.58
C LEU A 65 -18.80 2.57 8.39
N ALA A 66 -18.09 1.51 8.77
CA ALA A 66 -18.66 0.45 9.58
C ALA A 66 -19.04 0.91 10.99
N ALA A 67 -18.15 1.67 11.64
CA ALA A 67 -18.42 2.27 12.95
C ALA A 67 -19.63 3.22 12.93
N ALA A 68 -19.92 3.85 11.80
CA ALA A 68 -21.10 4.68 11.60
C ALA A 68 -22.36 3.88 11.20
N GLY A 69 -22.27 2.56 11.06
CA GLY A 69 -23.40 1.68 10.77
C GLY A 69 -23.83 1.63 9.31
N PHE A 70 -22.98 2.03 8.36
CA PHE A 70 -23.32 1.98 6.94
C PHE A 70 -23.27 0.57 6.35
N ASP A 71 -22.37 -0.29 6.82
CA ASP A 71 -22.25 -1.73 6.48
C ASP A 71 -21.25 -2.39 7.48
N SER A 72 -20.98 -3.69 7.36
CA SER A 72 -19.88 -4.34 8.11
C SER A 72 -18.51 -4.06 7.47
N GLU A 73 -17.44 -4.09 8.27
CA GLU A 73 -16.08 -3.93 7.73
C GLU A 73 -15.75 -5.01 6.69
N GLU A 74 -16.18 -6.26 6.92
CA GLU A 74 -15.94 -7.39 6.01
C GLU A 74 -16.58 -7.15 4.63
N ASN A 75 -17.82 -6.65 4.60
CA ASN A 75 -18.52 -6.35 3.35
C ASN A 75 -17.83 -5.20 2.60
N LEU A 76 -17.45 -4.14 3.31
CA LEU A 76 -16.76 -2.98 2.72
C LEU A 76 -15.37 -3.38 2.19
N MET A 77 -14.62 -4.17 2.95
CA MET A 77 -13.33 -4.74 2.54
C MET A 77 -13.47 -5.68 1.34
N SER A 78 -14.55 -6.46 1.24
CA SER A 78 -14.81 -7.29 0.06
C SER A 78 -15.00 -6.42 -1.20
N ARG A 79 -15.68 -5.27 -1.10
CA ARG A 79 -15.83 -4.35 -2.24
C ARG A 79 -14.48 -3.77 -2.69
N VAL A 80 -13.61 -3.41 -1.75
CA VAL A 80 -12.25 -2.97 -2.05
C VAL A 80 -11.47 -4.07 -2.75
N ARG A 81 -11.51 -5.28 -2.21
CA ARG A 81 -10.84 -6.46 -2.79
C ARG A 81 -11.31 -6.72 -4.23
N ASP A 82 -12.61 -6.66 -4.47
CA ASP A 82 -13.17 -6.94 -5.80
C ASP A 82 -12.74 -5.87 -6.82
N ALA A 83 -12.72 -4.58 -6.42
CA ALA A 83 -12.20 -3.51 -7.26
C ALA A 83 -10.70 -3.68 -7.58
N LEU A 84 -9.89 -4.12 -6.60
CA LEU A 84 -8.47 -4.42 -6.82
C LEU A 84 -8.27 -5.64 -7.73
N ALA A 85 -9.12 -6.65 -7.61
CA ALA A 85 -9.11 -7.83 -8.48
C ALA A 85 -9.48 -7.46 -9.93
N GLU A 86 -10.43 -6.54 -10.12
CA GLU A 86 -10.76 -5.99 -11.44
C GLU A 86 -9.59 -5.18 -12.01
N LEU A 87 -8.99 -4.28 -11.21
CA LEU A 87 -7.81 -3.52 -11.62
C LEU A 87 -6.66 -4.43 -12.06
N ARG A 88 -6.47 -5.56 -11.36
CA ARG A 88 -5.45 -6.56 -11.72
C ARG A 88 -5.61 -7.08 -13.14
N THR A 89 -6.83 -7.19 -13.66
CA THR A 89 -7.06 -7.70 -15.03
C THR A 89 -6.58 -6.76 -16.13
N THR A 90 -6.40 -5.47 -15.82
CA THR A 90 -6.02 -4.43 -16.80
C THR A 90 -4.66 -3.80 -16.53
N ALA A 91 -4.09 -4.02 -15.33
CA ALA A 91 -2.79 -3.50 -14.96
C ALA A 91 -1.67 -4.10 -15.82
N LYS A 92 -0.75 -3.26 -16.30
CA LYS A 92 0.45 -3.71 -17.04
C LYS A 92 1.39 -4.56 -16.18
N GLN A 93 1.37 -4.34 -14.87
CA GLN A 93 2.20 -5.04 -13.90
C GLN A 93 1.34 -5.38 -12.68
N THR A 94 1.21 -6.67 -12.36
CA THR A 94 0.29 -7.16 -11.34
C THR A 94 0.97 -7.55 -10.04
N ARG A 95 2.31 -7.64 -9.98
CA ARG A 95 3.07 -8.13 -8.80
C ARG A 95 2.58 -7.57 -7.46
N CYS A 96 2.36 -6.25 -7.36
CA CYS A 96 1.85 -5.65 -6.12
C CYS A 96 0.40 -6.04 -5.82
N LEU A 97 -0.45 -6.15 -6.85
CA LEU A 97 -1.84 -6.61 -6.70
C LEU A 97 -1.90 -8.10 -6.33
N ASP A 98 -1.02 -8.92 -6.91
CA ASP A 98 -0.89 -10.34 -6.57
C ASP A 98 -0.48 -10.51 -5.11
N TYR A 99 0.50 -9.75 -4.64
CA TYR A 99 0.86 -9.73 -3.22
C TYR A 99 -0.32 -9.31 -2.33
N VAL A 100 -1.00 -8.22 -2.68
CA VAL A 100 -2.14 -7.70 -1.90
C VAL A 100 -3.30 -8.69 -1.83
N LEU A 101 -3.60 -9.42 -2.91
CA LEU A 101 -4.77 -10.28 -3.00
C LEU A 101 -4.51 -11.72 -2.57
N ASP A 102 -3.29 -12.23 -2.79
CA ASP A 102 -2.98 -13.66 -2.70
C ASP A 102 -1.98 -14.01 -1.59
N SER A 103 -1.29 -13.05 -0.97
CA SER A 103 -0.44 -13.32 0.20
C SER A 103 -1.30 -13.48 1.47
N PRO A 104 -1.07 -14.49 2.32
CA PRO A 104 -1.81 -14.63 3.59
C PRO A 104 -1.50 -13.51 4.59
N THR A 105 -0.33 -12.88 4.47
CA THR A 105 0.11 -11.79 5.34
C THR A 105 0.69 -10.63 4.55
N TRP A 106 0.58 -9.43 5.12
CA TRP A 106 1.29 -8.23 4.70
C TRP A 106 2.38 -7.89 5.69
N ASN A 107 3.56 -7.52 5.19
CA ASN A 107 4.64 -7.06 6.05
C ASN A 107 4.43 -5.56 6.32
N CYS A 108 3.99 -5.20 7.52
CA CYS A 108 3.50 -3.86 7.85
C CYS A 108 4.33 -3.19 8.94
N LYS A 109 4.42 -1.86 8.90
CA LYS A 109 5.15 -1.06 9.90
C LYS A 109 4.34 -0.97 11.20
N GLY A 110 4.97 -1.34 12.31
CA GLY A 110 4.50 -1.12 13.67
C GLY A 110 5.05 0.17 14.24
N ASN A 111 4.18 1.15 14.49
CA ASN A 111 4.59 2.44 15.06
C ASN A 111 4.95 2.36 16.55
N PHE A 112 4.32 1.46 17.32
CA PHE A 112 4.50 1.37 18.77
C PHE A 112 5.93 1.02 19.18
N PHE A 113 6.46 -0.11 18.70
CA PHE A 113 7.82 -0.53 19.02
C PHE A 113 8.88 0.32 18.32
N CYS A 114 8.57 0.85 17.13
CA CYS A 114 9.41 1.84 16.46
C CYS A 114 9.66 3.06 17.37
N TYR A 115 8.58 3.60 17.95
CA TYR A 115 8.64 4.75 18.86
C TYR A 115 9.29 4.39 20.20
N LEU A 116 8.91 3.25 20.81
CA LEU A 116 9.45 2.82 22.10
C LEU A 116 10.98 2.68 22.09
N HIS A 117 11.56 2.29 20.96
CA HIS A 117 12.98 2.07 20.82
C HIS A 117 13.74 3.24 20.17
N ASP A 118 13.10 4.41 20.01
CA ASP A 118 13.65 5.59 19.33
C ASP A 118 14.31 5.25 17.99
N ARG A 119 13.70 4.33 17.24
CA ARG A 119 14.22 3.88 15.95
C ARG A 119 13.62 4.76 14.86
N ASN A 120 14.49 5.42 14.11
CA ASN A 120 14.08 6.11 12.89
C ASN A 120 13.98 5.10 11.74
N GLU A 121 12.80 5.01 11.13
CA GLU A 121 12.50 4.14 9.99
C GLU A 121 13.50 4.31 8.84
N ASN A 122 14.03 5.52 8.65
CA ASN A 122 14.97 5.85 7.58
C ASN A 122 16.44 5.52 7.91
N THR A 123 16.75 5.16 9.16
CA THR A 123 18.14 4.89 9.60
C THR A 123 18.30 3.53 10.30
N ILE A 124 17.26 2.70 10.32
CA ILE A 124 17.28 1.39 10.97
C ILE A 124 18.05 0.37 10.12
N VAL A 125 19.03 -0.30 10.72
CA VAL A 125 19.88 -1.29 10.03
C VAL A 125 19.10 -2.59 9.75
N ASP A 126 18.22 -2.99 10.67
CA ASP A 126 17.35 -4.14 10.50
C ASP A 126 15.88 -3.71 10.51
N PRO A 127 15.22 -3.68 9.33
CA PRO A 127 13.80 -3.41 9.21
C PRO A 127 12.95 -4.34 10.09
N ALA A 128 13.32 -5.61 10.26
CA ALA A 128 12.49 -6.64 10.90
C ALA A 128 12.12 -6.32 12.36
N VAL A 129 12.77 -5.34 13.00
CA VAL A 129 12.45 -4.94 14.37
C VAL A 129 11.22 -4.03 14.47
N ILE A 130 10.83 -3.38 13.37
CA ILE A 130 9.62 -2.53 13.33
C ILE A 130 8.55 -3.06 12.38
N TYR A 131 8.85 -4.07 11.57
CA TYR A 131 7.86 -4.72 10.71
C TYR A 131 7.33 -5.99 11.37
N PHE A 132 6.03 -6.24 11.20
CA PHE A 132 5.38 -7.46 11.63
C PHE A 132 4.46 -7.99 10.53
N ASP A 133 4.13 -9.27 10.60
CA ASP A 133 3.21 -9.89 9.68
C ASP A 133 1.77 -9.62 10.11
N PHE A 134 1.08 -8.79 9.33
CA PHE A 134 -0.33 -8.46 9.48
C PHE A 134 -1.17 -9.45 8.69
N SER A 135 -2.16 -10.08 9.32
CA SER A 135 -3.08 -10.99 8.64
C SER A 135 -3.85 -10.26 7.53
N ASN A 136 -3.73 -10.72 6.30
CA ASN A 136 -4.33 -10.06 5.15
C ASN A 136 -5.86 -10.27 5.12
N PRO A 137 -6.69 -9.20 5.26
CA PRO A 137 -8.14 -9.32 5.21
C PRO A 137 -8.70 -9.63 3.82
N PHE A 138 -7.88 -9.49 2.77
CA PHE A 138 -8.26 -9.77 1.38
C PHE A 138 -7.92 -11.19 0.94
N TYR A 139 -7.11 -11.90 1.72
CA TYR A 139 -6.71 -13.26 1.39
C TYR A 139 -7.92 -14.19 1.42
N LYS A 140 -8.04 -15.02 0.37
CA LYS A 140 -8.98 -16.13 0.31
C LYS A 140 -8.18 -17.39 0.02
N GLU A 141 -8.32 -18.42 0.85
CA GLU A 141 -7.72 -19.73 0.55
C GLU A 141 -8.20 -20.21 -0.82
N LYS A 142 -7.29 -20.77 -1.61
CA LYS A 142 -7.64 -21.38 -2.90
C LYS A 142 -8.45 -22.65 -2.60
N ALA A 143 -9.65 -22.72 -3.16
CA ALA A 143 -10.52 -23.89 -3.10
C ALA A 143 -9.91 -25.11 -3.79
#